data_AF-A0A6A4WH05-F1
#
_entry.id   AF-A0A6A4WH05-F1
#
_cell.length_a   1.000
_cell.length_b   1.000
_cell.length_c   1.000
_cell.angle_alpha   90.00
_cell.angle_beta   90.00
_cell.angle_gamma   90.00
#
_symmetry.space_group_name_H-M   'P 1'
#
loop_
_entity.id
_entity.type
_entity.pdbx_description
1 polymer ?
#
loop_
_entity_poly.entity_id
_entity_poly.type
_entity_poly.pdbx_seq_one_letter_code
_entity_poly.pdbx_strand_id
1 'polypeptide(L)'
;MPASAVSPLRSNSPLPLRQPEPALVLSTAAASDARARSGRALRSSQWAEEVDISRPVEDFHRQVPNMAHRYPYELDTFQKLAILHMERGESVFVAAHTSAGKTAVAEYAIALSQRNGTK
;
A
#
# COMPACT_ATOMS: atom_id res chain seq x y z
N MET A 1 -41.34 -35.00 15.19
CA MET A 1 -40.36 -34.46 16.15
C MET A 1 -38.95 -34.81 15.65
N PRO A 2 -38.20 -33.89 15.00
CA PRO A 2 -36.79 -34.11 14.65
C PRO A 2 -35.86 -33.58 15.75
N ALA A 3 -34.78 -34.32 16.07
CA ALA A 3 -33.77 -33.89 17.02
C ALA A 3 -32.36 -33.97 16.39
N SER A 4 -31.78 -32.77 16.26
CA SER A 4 -30.37 -32.35 16.38
C SER A 4 -29.21 -33.06 15.67
N ALA A 5 -28.49 -32.24 14.90
CA ALA A 5 -27.15 -32.44 14.37
C ALA A 5 -26.06 -32.20 15.44
N VAL A 6 -24.96 -32.97 15.37
CA VAL A 6 -23.67 -32.66 16.02
C VAL A 6 -22.53 -33.15 15.11
N SER A 7 -21.68 -32.24 14.65
CA SER A 7 -20.39 -32.54 14.02
C SER A 7 -19.29 -32.61 15.09
N PRO A 8 -18.19 -33.38 14.85
CA PRO A 8 -16.93 -32.98 15.46
C PRO A 8 -15.67 -33.11 14.57
N LEU A 9 -14.80 -32.14 14.86
CA LEU A 9 -13.33 -32.09 14.90
C LEU A 9 -12.46 -31.98 13.62
N ARG A 10 -11.87 -30.79 13.57
CA ARG A 10 -10.77 -30.27 12.75
C ARG A 10 -9.45 -30.96 13.12
N SER A 11 -8.78 -31.59 12.16
CA SER A 11 -7.38 -32.06 12.30
C SER A 11 -6.41 -30.96 11.87
N ASN A 12 -5.39 -30.74 12.70
CA ASN A 12 -4.36 -29.72 12.58
C ASN A 12 -3.10 -30.36 11.94
N SER A 13 -2.62 -29.84 10.81
CA SER A 13 -1.35 -30.25 10.20
C SER A 13 -0.43 -29.03 9.99
N PRO A 14 0.88 -29.13 10.30
CA PRO A 14 1.79 -27.99 10.29
C PRO A 14 2.22 -27.57 8.86
N LEU A 15 2.45 -26.26 8.68
CA LEU A 15 2.89 -25.62 7.43
C LEU A 15 4.37 -25.96 7.12
N PRO A 16 4.74 -26.27 5.87
CA PRO A 16 6.13 -26.53 5.50
C PRO A 16 6.94 -25.23 5.38
N LEU A 17 8.14 -25.23 5.97
CA LEU A 17 9.12 -24.15 5.93
C LEU A 17 9.61 -23.91 4.49
N ARG A 18 9.48 -22.67 4.03
CA ARG A 18 9.87 -22.19 2.71
C ARG A 18 11.39 -22.04 2.63
N GLN A 19 12.05 -22.84 1.79
CA GLN A 19 13.49 -22.75 1.48
C GLN A 19 13.77 -21.58 0.49
N PRO A 20 15.00 -21.00 0.50
CA PRO A 20 15.34 -19.83 -0.32
C PRO A 20 15.63 -20.18 -1.79
N GLU A 21 15.09 -19.39 -2.73
CA GLU A 21 15.23 -19.58 -4.18
C GLU A 21 16.63 -19.19 -4.70
N PRO A 22 17.16 -19.87 -5.74
CA PRO A 22 18.52 -19.68 -6.24
C PRO A 22 18.69 -18.41 -7.08
N ALA A 23 19.83 -17.73 -6.89
CA ALA A 23 20.26 -16.56 -7.65
C ALA A 23 20.37 -16.87 -9.16
N LEU A 24 19.65 -16.10 -9.98
CA LEU A 24 19.68 -16.20 -11.43
C LEU A 24 21.00 -15.64 -11.98
N VAL A 25 21.84 -16.51 -12.55
CA VAL A 25 23.10 -16.14 -13.21
C VAL A 25 22.84 -15.91 -14.70
N LEU A 26 23.29 -14.76 -15.21
CA LEU A 26 23.11 -14.31 -16.60
C LEU A 26 24.01 -15.10 -17.57
N SER A 27 23.43 -15.82 -18.53
CA SER A 27 24.17 -16.45 -19.64
C SER A 27 23.81 -15.79 -20.97
N THR A 28 24.85 -15.40 -21.72
CA THR A 28 24.78 -14.77 -23.04
C THR A 28 24.83 -15.85 -24.13
N ALA A 29 23.95 -15.79 -25.13
CA ALA A 29 24.19 -16.37 -26.46
C ALA A 29 23.11 -15.94 -27.47
N ALA A 30 23.54 -15.83 -28.72
CA ALA A 30 22.93 -15.16 -29.85
C ALA A 30 21.79 -15.91 -30.58
N ALA A 31 21.16 -15.14 -31.48
CA ALA A 31 20.72 -15.51 -32.83
C ALA A 31 19.23 -15.87 -33.07
N SER A 32 18.58 -14.89 -33.70
CA SER A 32 17.80 -14.97 -34.95
C SER A 32 16.51 -15.79 -35.03
N ASP A 33 15.45 -15.00 -35.21
CA ASP A 33 14.38 -15.15 -36.21
C ASP A 33 13.11 -15.94 -35.86
N ALA A 34 12.04 -15.44 -36.48
CA ALA A 34 10.72 -16.02 -36.69
C ALA A 34 9.66 -15.89 -35.58
N ARG A 35 8.88 -14.82 -35.79
CA ARG A 35 7.43 -14.90 -36.06
C ARG A 35 6.51 -14.91 -34.83
N ALA A 36 5.83 -13.75 -34.68
CA ALA A 36 4.47 -13.62 -34.21
C ALA A 36 4.14 -14.34 -32.89
N ARG A 37 4.79 -13.92 -31.81
CA ARG A 37 4.08 -13.77 -30.54
C ARG A 37 3.91 -12.28 -30.31
N SER A 38 2.77 -11.73 -30.75
CA SER A 38 2.19 -10.58 -30.05
C SER A 38 1.77 -11.09 -28.67
N GLY A 39 2.76 -11.42 -27.84
CA GLY A 39 2.61 -11.45 -26.41
C GLY A 39 2.19 -10.04 -26.06
N ARG A 40 0.91 -9.88 -25.76
CA ARG A 40 0.37 -8.73 -25.04
C ARG A 40 1.36 -8.49 -23.91
N ALA A 41 2.26 -7.53 -24.11
CA ALA A 41 3.24 -7.13 -23.13
C ALA A 41 2.45 -7.01 -21.85
N LEU A 42 2.80 -7.82 -20.84
CA LEU A 42 2.23 -7.69 -19.51
C LEU A 42 2.44 -6.22 -19.18
N ARG A 43 1.39 -5.41 -19.30
CA ARG A 43 1.44 -4.00 -18.93
C ARG A 43 1.86 -4.05 -17.48
N SER A 44 3.12 -3.74 -17.22
CA SER A 44 3.70 -3.67 -15.90
C SER A 44 3.03 -2.50 -15.21
N SER A 45 1.79 -2.72 -14.80
CA SER A 45 1.00 -1.77 -14.02
C SER A 45 1.66 -1.85 -12.66
N GLN A 46 2.49 -0.86 -12.36
CA GLN A 46 2.97 -0.67 -11.00
C GLN A 46 1.75 -0.18 -10.21
N TRP A 47 1.25 -1.06 -9.34
CA TRP A 47 0.10 -0.79 -8.48
C TRP A 47 0.48 0.00 -7.22
N ALA A 48 1.78 0.19 -7.00
CA ALA A 48 2.33 0.95 -5.90
C ALA A 48 3.56 1.72 -6.40
N GLU A 49 3.60 3.00 -6.09
CA GLU A 49 4.74 3.88 -6.31
C GLU A 49 5.39 4.13 -4.96
N GLU A 50 6.71 3.92 -4.86
CA GLU A 50 7.46 4.28 -3.65
C GLU A 50 7.65 5.79 -3.63
N VAL A 51 7.24 6.43 -2.54
CA VAL A 51 7.34 7.87 -2.39
C VAL A 51 8.66 8.23 -1.74
N ASP A 52 9.46 9.07 -2.41
CA ASP A 52 10.70 9.61 -1.86
C ASP A 52 10.42 10.62 -0.74
N ILE A 53 10.64 10.19 0.50
CA ILE A 53 10.44 11.00 1.71
C ILE A 53 11.56 12.02 1.95
N SER A 54 12.64 11.98 1.18
CA SER A 54 13.79 12.89 1.36
C SER A 54 13.51 14.28 0.81
N ARG A 55 12.50 14.41 -0.05
CA ARG A 55 12.13 15.68 -0.70
C ARG A 55 11.08 16.41 0.14
N PRO A 56 11.32 17.67 0.52
CA PRO A 56 10.34 18.44 1.27
C PRO A 56 9.08 18.70 0.44
N VAL A 57 7.92 18.63 1.09
CA VAL A 57 6.63 19.01 0.48
C VAL A 57 6.35 20.48 0.79
N GLU A 58 6.83 21.37 -0.09
CA GLU A 58 6.73 22.82 0.13
C GLU A 58 5.30 23.36 -0.09
N ASP A 59 4.56 22.81 -1.06
CA ASP A 59 3.23 23.31 -1.47
C ASP A 59 2.03 22.62 -0.76
N PHE A 60 2.24 22.07 0.44
CA PHE A 60 1.20 21.26 1.11
C PHE A 60 -0.13 22.00 1.30
N HIS A 61 -0.09 23.21 1.88
CA HIS A 61 -1.30 24.01 2.15
C HIS A 61 -1.98 24.55 0.89
N ARG A 62 -1.22 24.67 -0.21
CA ARG A 62 -1.76 25.08 -1.51
C ARG A 62 -2.51 23.93 -2.19
N GLN A 63 -1.99 22.72 -2.06
CA GLN A 63 -2.61 21.51 -2.61
C GLN A 63 -3.79 21.02 -1.77
N VAL A 64 -3.76 21.24 -0.46
CA VAL A 64 -4.85 20.89 0.48
C VAL A 64 -5.37 22.15 1.18
N PRO A 65 -6.18 22.99 0.49
CA PRO A 65 -6.69 24.24 1.06
C PRO A 65 -7.73 24.00 2.17
N ASN A 66 -8.52 22.92 2.05
CA ASN A 66 -9.55 22.54 3.01
C ASN A 66 -9.15 21.23 3.69
N MET A 67 -8.27 21.31 4.68
CA MET A 67 -7.88 20.15 5.47
C MET A 67 -9.04 19.63 6.32
N ALA A 68 -9.22 18.31 6.39
CA ALA A 68 -10.26 17.68 7.22
C ALA A 68 -9.97 17.77 8.73
N HIS A 69 -8.69 17.82 9.12
CA HIS A 69 -8.24 18.00 10.50
C HIS A 69 -7.00 18.89 10.54
N ARG A 70 -6.87 19.74 11.58
CA ARG A 70 -5.73 20.65 11.76
C ARG A 70 -4.97 20.29 13.03
N TYR A 71 -3.65 20.18 12.93
CA TYR A 71 -2.78 19.88 14.05
C TYR A 71 -2.13 21.16 14.59
N PRO A 72 -1.91 21.29 15.91
CA PRO A 72 -1.23 22.45 16.52
C PRO A 72 0.30 22.43 16.35
N TYR A 73 0.82 21.46 15.60
CA TYR A 73 2.24 21.27 15.31
C TYR A 73 2.43 21.07 13.80
N GLU A 74 3.67 21.24 13.34
CA GLU A 74 4.00 20.99 11.93
C GLU A 74 4.10 19.49 11.65
N LEU A 75 3.42 19.05 10.57
CA LEU A 75 3.45 17.67 10.13
C LEU A 75 4.79 17.34 9.46
N ASP A 76 5.27 16.12 9.69
CA ASP A 76 6.45 15.59 9.02
C ASP A 76 6.18 15.33 7.54
N THR A 77 7.23 15.23 6.73
CA THR A 77 7.19 15.06 5.27
C THR A 77 6.33 13.86 4.87
N PHE A 78 6.53 12.70 5.52
CA PHE A 78 5.74 11.49 5.22
C PHE A 78 4.26 11.65 5.58
N GLN A 79 3.94 12.44 6.62
CA GLN A 79 2.56 12.69 7.02
C GLN A 79 1.86 13.63 6.02
N LYS A 80 2.56 14.70 5.60
CA LYS A 80 2.09 15.63 4.56
C LYS A 80 1.83 14.89 3.25
N LEU A 81 2.75 14.02 2.83
CA LEU A 81 2.58 13.18 1.63
C LEU A 81 1.38 12.25 1.75
N ALA A 82 1.26 11.53 2.86
CA ALA A 82 0.13 10.62 3.06
C ALA A 82 -1.21 11.36 2.98
N ILE A 83 -1.32 12.53 3.62
CA ILE A 83 -2.52 13.36 3.55
C ILE A 83 -2.80 13.84 2.13
N LEU A 84 -1.77 14.28 1.42
CA LEU A 84 -1.89 14.74 0.04
C LEU A 84 -2.44 13.65 -0.89
N HIS A 85 -1.92 12.42 -0.78
CA HIS A 85 -2.39 11.28 -1.57
C HIS A 85 -3.81 10.87 -1.15
N MET A 86 -4.14 10.88 0.14
CA MET A 86 -5.51 10.59 0.62
C MET A 86 -6.53 11.62 0.10
N GLU A 87 -6.20 12.90 0.04
CA GLU A 87 -7.06 13.95 -0.51
C GLU A 87 -7.27 13.82 -2.02
N ARG A 88 -6.33 13.19 -2.73
CA ARG A 88 -6.48 12.81 -4.14
C ARG A 88 -7.35 11.56 -4.34
N GLY A 89 -7.76 10.89 -3.26
CA GLY A 89 -8.50 9.63 -3.30
C GLY A 89 -7.62 8.41 -3.56
N GLU A 90 -6.31 8.52 -3.32
CA GLU A 90 -5.36 7.42 -3.48
C GLU A 90 -5.17 6.66 -2.15
N SER A 91 -4.88 5.36 -2.24
CA SER A 91 -4.58 4.53 -1.08
C SER A 91 -3.12 4.68 -0.66
N VAL A 92 -2.88 4.90 0.64
CA VAL A 92 -1.53 5.10 1.18
C VAL A 92 -1.13 3.95 2.10
N PHE A 93 0.14 3.54 2.01
CA PHE A 93 0.74 2.58 2.94
C PHE A 93 1.93 3.24 3.63
N VAL A 94 1.85 3.40 4.96
CA VAL A 94 2.87 4.10 5.76
C VAL A 94 3.63 3.11 6.64
N ALA A 95 4.91 2.94 6.34
CA ALA A 95 5.85 2.18 7.16
C ALA A 95 6.87 3.14 7.81
N ALA A 96 6.74 3.35 9.12
CA ALA A 96 7.65 4.20 9.89
C ALA A 96 7.88 3.61 11.29
N HIS A 97 8.92 4.08 12.00
CA HIS A 97 9.23 3.62 13.36
C HIS A 97 8.09 3.94 14.36
N THR A 98 7.95 3.13 15.41
CA THR A 98 7.08 3.46 16.56
C THR A 98 7.57 4.78 17.17
N SER A 99 6.66 5.64 17.64
CA SER A 99 6.89 7.05 18.04
C SER A 99 7.03 8.11 16.93
N ALA A 100 7.20 7.76 15.65
CA ALA A 100 7.30 8.74 14.55
C ALA A 100 5.99 9.52 14.27
N GLY A 101 4.89 9.21 14.95
CA GLY A 101 3.62 9.91 14.75
C GLY A 101 2.75 9.37 13.61
N LYS A 102 2.81 8.06 13.31
CA LYS A 102 1.90 7.42 12.33
C LYS A 102 0.41 7.62 12.65
N THR A 103 0.07 7.82 13.92
CA THR A 103 -1.30 8.05 14.39
C THR A 103 -1.96 9.28 13.74
N ALA A 104 -1.21 10.35 13.47
CA ALA A 104 -1.73 11.56 12.83
C ALA A 104 -2.26 11.29 11.40
N VAL A 105 -1.68 10.32 10.69
CA VAL A 105 -2.17 9.91 9.36
C VAL A 105 -3.52 9.20 9.51
N ALA A 106 -3.66 8.33 10.50
CA ALA A 106 -4.90 7.61 10.77
C ALA A 106 -6.02 8.54 11.26
N GLU A 107 -5.71 9.47 12.17
CA GLU A 107 -6.64 10.50 12.64
C GLU A 107 -7.18 11.34 11.47
N TYR A 108 -6.29 11.72 10.55
CA TYR A 108 -6.67 12.44 9.36
C TYR A 108 -7.60 11.62 8.46
N ALA A 109 -7.28 10.35 8.22
CA ALA A 109 -8.12 9.45 7.42
C ALA A 109 -9.53 9.33 8.00
N ILE A 110 -9.66 9.23 9.33
CA ILE A 110 -10.96 9.21 10.02
C ILE A 110 -11.72 10.53 9.79
N ALA A 111 -11.06 11.68 9.96
CA ALA A 111 -11.66 12.99 9.72
C ALA A 111 -12.11 13.17 8.27
N LEU A 112 -11.31 12.69 7.31
CA LEU A 112 -11.62 12.72 5.89
C LEU A 112 -12.83 11.85 5.55
N SER A 113 -12.91 10.64 6.11
CA SER A 113 -14.06 9.75 5.97
C SER A 113 -15.34 10.37 6.54
N GLN A 114 -15.26 11.02 7.71
CA GLN A 114 -16.40 11.72 8.30
C GLN A 114 -16.88 12.88 7.41
N ARG A 115 -15.95 13.63 6.81
CA ARG A 115 -16.27 14.71 5.86
C ARG A 115 -16.93 14.19 4.58
N ASN A 116 -16.43 13.08 4.03
CA ASN A 116 -16.92 12.50 2.78
C ASN A 116 -18.17 11.62 2.97
N GLY A 117 -18.60 11.37 4.21
CA GLY A 117 -19.78 10.56 4.52
C GLY A 117 -19.60 9.06 4.32
N THR A 118 -18.36 8.60 4.20
CA THR A 118 -18.00 7.18 4.01
C THR A 118 -17.66 6.55 5.35
N LYS A 119 -18.31 5.43 5.71
CA LYS A 119 -18.11 4.69 6.97
C LYS A 119 -17.32 3.42 6.75
#